data_AF-A0A9W4SVY7-F1
#
_entry.id   AF-A0A9W4SVY7-F1
#
_cell.length_a   1.000
_cell.length_b   1.000
_cell.length_c   1.000
_cell.angle_alpha   90.00
_cell.angle_beta   90.00
_cell.angle_gamma   90.00
#
_symmetry.space_group_name_H-M   'P 1'
#
loop_
_entity.id
_entity.type
_entity.pdbx_description
1 polymer ?
#
loop_
_entity_poly.entity_id
_entity_poly.type
_entity_poly.pdbx_seq_one_letter_code
_entity_poly.pdbx_strand_id
1 'polypeptide(L)'
;MQKLFNGLYSSLLKQNVDFNVIHDLESLLESHPNNTKVNRDEREIILGPNGGKIGIACQVTMETFGSTEMTTEILSSEMGVSKEEYKSMIGNGLTDELKVTRPEF
;
A
#
# COMPACT_ATOMS: atom_id res chain seq x y z
N MET A 1 10.44 -3.56 0.00
CA MET A 1 9.17 -2.84 0.17
C MET A 1 9.30 -1.35 -0.12
N GLN A 2 10.32 -0.65 0.40
CA GLN A 2 10.43 0.82 0.27
C GLN A 2 10.41 1.33 -1.18
N LYS A 3 11.10 0.66 -2.12
CA LYS A 3 11.10 1.05 -3.54
C LYS A 3 9.72 0.96 -4.20
N LEU A 4 8.95 -0.09 -3.89
CA LEU A 4 7.58 -0.27 -4.39
C LEU A 4 6.64 0.79 -3.81
N PHE A 5 6.76 1.06 -2.50
CA PHE A 5 5.94 2.08 -1.84
C PHE A 5 6.24 3.48 -2.40
N ASN A 6 7.51 3.82 -2.59
CA ASN A 6 7.90 5.10 -3.18
C ASN A 6 7.42 5.25 -4.63
N GLY A 7 7.48 4.18 -5.43
CA GLY A 7 6.96 4.18 -6.80
C GLY A 7 5.45 4.39 -6.84
N LEU A 8 4.71 3.68 -5.98
CA LEU A 8 3.26 3.86 -5.81
C LEU A 8 2.94 5.29 -5.38
N TYR A 9 3.60 5.81 -4.36
CA TYR A 9 3.39 7.16 -3.85
C TYR A 9 3.65 8.22 -4.92
N SER A 10 4.76 8.11 -5.66
CA SER A 10 5.10 9.04 -6.74
C SER A 10 4.05 9.02 -7.85
N SER A 11 3.55 7.84 -8.22
CA SER A 11 2.49 7.68 -9.22
C SER A 11 1.16 8.32 -8.77
N LEU A 12 0.79 8.14 -7.49
CA LEU A 12 -0.42 8.74 -6.92
C LEU A 12 -0.32 10.26 -6.85
N LEU A 13 0.84 10.78 -6.45
CA LEU A 13 1.06 12.22 -6.37
C LEU A 13 0.94 12.89 -7.75
N LYS A 14 1.42 12.24 -8.82
CA LYS A 14 1.20 12.71 -10.21
C LYS A 14 -0.28 12.76 -10.62
N GLN A 15 -1.12 11.98 -9.97
CA GLN A 15 -2.57 11.97 -10.15
C GLN A 15 -3.29 12.93 -9.19
N ASN A 16 -2.55 13.82 -8.51
CA ASN A 16 -3.04 14.72 -7.46
C ASN A 16 -3.66 13.99 -6.26
N VAL A 17 -3.21 12.75 -6.00
CA VAL A 17 -3.60 11.98 -4.82
C VAL A 17 -2.43 11.98 -3.86
N ASP A 18 -2.46 12.88 -2.87
CA ASP A 18 -1.44 12.94 -1.82
C ASP A 18 -1.80 12.02 -0.65
N PHE A 19 -1.13 10.87 -0.56
CA PHE A 19 -1.31 9.94 0.56
C PHE A 19 -0.81 10.49 1.90
N ASN A 20 0.00 11.55 1.94
CA ASN A 20 0.41 12.15 3.21
C ASN A 20 -0.76 12.80 3.95
N VAL A 21 -1.88 13.08 3.25
CA VAL A 21 -3.12 13.56 3.87
C VAL A 21 -3.67 12.61 4.94
N ILE A 22 -3.24 11.33 4.94
CA ILE A 22 -3.61 10.36 5.99
C ILE A 22 -3.19 10.86 7.39
N HIS A 23 -2.07 11.58 7.50
CA HIS A 23 -1.60 12.13 8.77
C HIS A 23 -2.51 13.26 9.29
N ASP A 24 -3.11 14.02 8.38
CA ASP A 24 -4.00 15.13 8.69
C ASP A 24 -5.48 14.77 8.52
N LEU A 25 -5.80 13.49 8.28
CA LEU A 25 -7.13 13.04 7.88
C LEU A 25 -8.18 13.40 8.93
N GLU A 26 -7.82 13.33 10.21
CA GLU A 26 -8.68 13.71 11.32
C GLU A 26 -9.03 15.20 11.27
N SER A 27 -8.02 16.06 11.17
CA SER A 27 -8.22 17.52 11.04
C SER A 27 -9.02 17.88 9.79
N LEU A 28 -8.79 17.18 8.67
CA LEU A 28 -9.54 17.35 7.43
C LEU A 28 -11.00 16.94 7.57
N LEU A 29 -11.29 15.82 8.24
CA LEU A 29 -12.66 15.34 8.44
C LEU A 29 -13.44 16.26 9.39
N GLU A 30 -12.79 16.77 10.44
CA GLU A 30 -13.34 17.71 11.41
C GLU A 30 -13.58 19.11 10.81
N SER A 31 -12.76 19.55 9.85
CA SER A 31 -12.91 20.85 9.21
C SER A 31 -14.17 20.96 8.32
N HIS A 32 -14.83 19.84 8.02
CA HIS A 32 -16.03 19.81 7.19
C HIS A 32 -17.30 19.97 8.04
N PRO A 33 -18.05 21.07 7.89
CA PRO A 33 -19.18 21.41 8.77
C PRO A 33 -20.36 20.42 8.72
N ASN A 34 -20.41 19.54 7.71
CA ASN A 34 -21.43 18.50 7.57
C ASN A 34 -21.08 17.20 8.29
N ASN A 35 -19.85 17.03 8.74
CA ASN A 35 -19.41 15.84 9.47
C ASN A 35 -19.60 16.08 10.97
N THR A 36 -20.81 15.85 11.46
CA THR A 36 -21.14 16.06 12.87
C THR A 36 -20.57 14.98 13.80
N LYS A 37 -20.13 13.83 13.26
CA LYS A 37 -19.53 12.74 14.04
C LYS A 37 -18.60 11.87 13.20
N VAL A 38 -17.31 11.88 13.51
CA VAL A 38 -16.31 10.96 12.95
C VAL A 38 -16.09 9.86 13.99
N ASN A 39 -16.46 8.61 13.68
CA ASN A 39 -16.13 7.46 14.52
C ASN A 39 -14.86 6.81 13.98
N ARG A 40 -13.84 6.69 14.81
CA ARG A 40 -12.57 6.03 14.47
C ARG A 40 -12.59 4.58 14.93
N ASP A 41 -12.23 3.67 14.04
CA ASP A 41 -11.90 2.29 14.38
C ASP A 41 -10.42 2.09 14.04
N GLU A 42 -9.56 2.26 15.04
CA GLU A 42 -8.13 2.01 14.88
C GLU A 42 -7.85 0.52 14.98
N ARG A 43 -7.24 -0.02 13.92
CA ARG A 43 -6.79 -1.41 13.90
C ARG A 43 -5.36 -1.49 13.43
N GLU A 44 -4.54 -2.13 14.25
CA GLU A 44 -3.21 -2.53 13.84
C GLU A 44 -3.30 -3.87 13.10
N ILE A 45 -2.73 -3.92 11.91
CA ILE A 45 -2.67 -5.14 11.09
C ILE A 45 -1.21 -5.41 10.76
N ILE A 46 -0.76 -6.62 11.09
CA ILE A 46 0.53 -7.13 10.62
C ILE A 46 0.32 -7.69 9.22
N LEU A 47 1.10 -7.24 8.24
CA LEU A 47 0.99 -7.73 6.87
C LEU A 47 1.67 -9.09 6.71
N GLY A 48 1.11 -9.92 5.84
CA GLY A 48 1.66 -11.22 5.47
C GLY A 48 1.47 -12.32 6.51
N PRO A 49 2.27 -13.41 6.42
CA PRO A 49 2.03 -14.64 7.20
C PRO A 49 2.00 -14.43 8.72
N ASN A 50 2.79 -13.47 9.22
CA ASN A 50 2.88 -13.15 10.65
C ASN A 50 1.63 -12.46 11.20
N GLY A 51 0.80 -11.88 10.34
CA GLY A 51 -0.51 -11.33 10.72
C GLY A 51 -1.67 -12.32 10.65
N GLY A 52 -1.37 -13.62 10.51
CA GLY A 52 -2.38 -14.65 10.36
C GLY A 52 -3.28 -14.44 9.14
N LYS A 53 -4.55 -14.84 9.24
CA LYS A 53 -5.47 -14.81 8.10
C LYS A 53 -5.71 -13.41 7.53
N ILE A 54 -5.80 -12.40 8.40
CA ILE A 54 -6.03 -11.00 7.97
C ILE A 54 -4.79 -10.47 7.25
N GLY A 55 -3.60 -10.69 7.81
CA GLY A 55 -2.34 -10.28 7.18
C GLY A 55 -2.14 -10.92 5.80
N ILE A 56 -2.44 -12.22 5.67
CA ILE A 56 -2.40 -12.93 4.38
C ILE A 56 -3.42 -12.38 3.39
N ALA A 57 -4.66 -12.13 3.84
CA ALA A 57 -5.70 -11.57 2.97
C ALA A 57 -5.29 -10.19 2.43
N CYS A 58 -4.77 -9.30 3.29
CA CYS A 58 -4.25 -8.00 2.87
C CYS A 58 -3.11 -8.13 1.85
N GLN A 59 -2.15 -9.04 2.09
CA GLN A 59 -1.06 -9.31 1.15
C GLN A 59 -1.59 -9.75 -0.22
N VAL A 60 -2.48 -10.74 -0.27
CA VAL A 60 -3.06 -11.25 -1.52
C VAL A 60 -3.81 -10.15 -2.28
N THR A 61 -4.55 -9.29 -1.57
CA THR A 61 -5.21 -8.14 -2.19
C THR A 61 -4.20 -7.18 -2.83
N MET A 62 -3.12 -6.84 -2.12
CA MET A 62 -2.07 -5.97 -2.65
C MET A 62 -1.38 -6.58 -3.86
N GLU A 63 -1.03 -7.86 -3.82
CA GLU A 63 -0.40 -8.57 -4.93
C GLU A 63 -1.31 -8.64 -6.15
N THR A 64 -2.60 -8.92 -5.94
CA THR A 64 -3.60 -9.00 -7.02
C THR A 64 -3.76 -7.65 -7.71
N PHE A 65 -3.92 -6.57 -6.94
CA PHE A 65 -4.00 -5.21 -7.48
C PHE A 65 -2.71 -4.84 -8.22
N GLY A 66 -1.56 -5.04 -7.57
CA GLY A 66 -0.24 -4.74 -8.11
C GLY A 66 0.07 -5.48 -9.41
N SER A 67 -0.47 -6.68 -9.60
CA SER A 67 -0.26 -7.52 -10.78
C SER A 67 -1.22 -7.26 -11.94
N THR A 68 -2.18 -6.35 -11.80
CA THR A 68 -3.05 -5.94 -12.92
C THR A 68 -2.22 -5.30 -14.03
N GLU A 69 -2.64 -5.45 -15.29
CA GLU A 69 -1.88 -4.93 -16.45
C GLU A 69 -1.71 -3.41 -16.38
N MET A 70 -2.78 -2.69 -16.03
CA MET A 70 -2.76 -1.23 -15.86
C MET A 70 -1.77 -0.81 -14.78
N THR A 71 -1.83 -1.44 -13.59
CA THR A 71 -0.94 -1.09 -12.48
C THR A 71 0.51 -1.44 -12.80
N THR A 72 0.73 -2.59 -13.46
CA THR A 72 2.06 -2.98 -13.90
C THR A 72 2.62 -1.97 -14.90
N GLU A 73 1.85 -1.55 -15.90
CA GLU A 73 2.29 -0.57 -16.89
C GLU A 73 2.66 0.77 -16.25
N ILE A 74 1.79 1.29 -15.39
CA ILE A 74 2.02 2.57 -14.71
C ILE A 74 3.24 2.49 -13.79
N LEU A 75 3.27 1.50 -12.88
CA LEU A 75 4.28 1.46 -11.83
C LEU A 75 5.64 0.98 -12.33
N SER A 76 5.71 0.08 -13.31
CA SER A 76 7.00 -0.27 -13.93
C SER A 76 7.65 0.93 -14.62
N SER A 77 6.85 1.70 -15.37
CA SER A 77 7.28 2.95 -16.01
C SER A 77 7.74 3.99 -14.99
N GLU A 78 6.94 4.23 -13.94
CA GLU A 78 7.28 5.17 -12.86
C GLU A 78 8.58 4.80 -12.15
N MET A 79 8.80 3.50 -11.95
CA MET A 79 10.00 2.98 -11.29
C MET A 79 11.21 2.84 -12.21
N GLY A 80 11.05 3.06 -13.52
CA GLY A 80 12.10 2.89 -14.51
C GLY A 80 12.60 1.45 -14.65
N VAL A 81 11.73 0.46 -14.44
CA VAL A 81 12.04 -0.99 -14.54
C VAL A 81 11.19 -1.65 -15.61
N SER A 82 11.54 -2.87 -16.02
CA SER A 82 10.69 -3.65 -16.93
C SER A 82 9.40 -4.12 -16.24
N LYS A 83 8.37 -4.44 -17.03
CA LYS A 83 7.12 -5.03 -16.50
C LYS A 83 7.39 -6.36 -15.80
N GLU A 84 8.31 -7.16 -16.33
CA GLU A 84 8.72 -8.44 -15.76
C GLU A 84 9.46 -8.27 -14.43
N GLU A 85 10.38 -7.30 -14.34
CA GLU A 85 11.09 -6.99 -13.10
C GLU A 85 10.11 -6.51 -12.03
N TYR A 86 9.19 -5.60 -12.39
CA TYR A 86 8.14 -5.14 -11.47
C TYR A 86 7.25 -6.29 -10.97
N LYS A 87 6.77 -7.18 -11.87
CA LYS A 87 5.95 -8.35 -11.47
C LYS A 87 6.73 -9.28 -10.54
N SER A 88 8.04 -9.45 -10.76
CA SER A 88 8.91 -10.21 -9.85
C SER A 88 9.00 -9.58 -8.46
N MET A 89 9.12 -8.24 -8.41
CA MET A 89 9.14 -7.49 -7.14
C MET A 89 7.82 -7.61 -6.37
N ILE A 90 6.67 -7.56 -7.07
CA ILE A 90 5.34 -7.68 -6.45
C ILE A 90 5.02 -9.09 -6.00
N GLY A 91 5.38 -10.12 -6.77
CA GLY A 91 5.10 -11.51 -6.38
C GLY A 91 6.09 -12.03 -5.34
N ASN A 92 7.35 -12.18 -5.75
CA ASN A 92 8.36 -12.86 -4.94
C ASN A 92 8.94 -11.93 -3.87
N GLY A 93 9.21 -10.67 -4.23
CA GLY A 93 9.82 -9.70 -3.32
C GLY A 93 8.96 -9.41 -2.08
N LEU A 94 7.66 -9.17 -2.27
CA LEU A 94 6.72 -8.93 -1.17
C LEU A 94 6.55 -10.15 -0.27
N THR A 95 6.34 -11.32 -0.86
CA THR A 95 6.15 -12.56 -0.10
C THR A 95 7.37 -12.91 0.74
N ASP A 96 8.58 -12.77 0.19
CA ASP A 96 9.79 -13.17 0.90
C ASP A 96 10.21 -12.15 1.97
N GLU A 97 10.03 -10.85 1.71
CA GLU A 97 10.31 -9.80 2.69
C GLU A 97 9.36 -9.89 3.90
N LEU A 98 8.07 -10.16 3.68
CA LEU A 98 7.08 -10.26 4.76
C LEU A 98 7.22 -11.54 5.61
N LYS A 99 7.79 -12.63 5.06
CA LYS A 99 8.10 -13.85 5.85
C LYS A 99 9.20 -13.62 6.88
N VAL A 100 10.20 -12.81 6.55
CA VAL A 100 11.41 -12.61 7.37
C VAL A 100 11.20 -11.54 8.45
N THR A 101 10.17 -10.69 8.29
CA THR A 101 9.89 -9.59 9.21
C THR A 101 9.26 -10.11 10.51
N ARG A 102 9.99 -10.10 11.63
CA ARG A 102 9.42 -10.35 12.96
C ARG A 102 8.87 -9.03 13.51
N PRO A 103 7.56 -8.91 13.78
CA PRO A 103 7.05 -7.75 14.48
C PRO A 103 7.66 -7.71 15.89
N GLU A 104 8.38 -6.64 16.23
CA GLU A 104 8.69 -6.32 17.62
C GLU A 104 7.47 -5.61 18.19
N PHE A 105 6.91 -6.16 19.27
CA PHE A 105 5.81 -5.58 20.03
C PHE A 105 6.37 -4.88 21.28
#